data_AF-A0A922J7F6-F1
#
_entry.id   AF-A0A922J7F6-F1
#
_cell.length_a   1.000
_cell.length_b   1.000
_cell.length_c   1.000
_cell.angle_alpha   90.00
_cell.angle_beta   90.00
_cell.angle_gamma   90.00
#
_symmetry.space_group_name_H-M   'P 1'
#
loop_
_entity.id
_entity.type
_entity.pdbx_description
1 polymer ?
#
loop_
_entity_poly.entity_id
_entity_poly.type
_entity_poly.pdbx_seq_one_letter_code
_entity_poly.pdbx_strand_id
1 'polypeptide(L)'
;MSFWDYNDQNPEFNSLFNEAMASDSGMMNFIIKDCKAVFEGLDTLVDVGGGTGTCARIISEEFPHLKCTVFDLPHVVANLAADSLKLNYVAGDMFESIPSADALLLKLVLHGWSDEHCVKILKKCREAISKNGKGEGKVIIIDVVINEKKEEHEMTEAKLLFDMLMMVVTSGKERDEKDFKKLFLEAGFNRYKITPIYGLRYLNLPHTTVMGFENNDKVAWVERIMQIDRRDIGTALSVISSNISAATFLASISLTLCSLIGAWMANSSNYFMQGLVYGDTRPSTMSIKYISLLICFLLAFSCFVQSARNFVHANYLLSTPDSNIPVRNVELVILRGGDFWSLGLRALYFALDILLWFFGPIPMFVSSIVMVIIFHYLDTNTTLLHKHGSPQKQMVETVAV
;
A
#
# COMPACT_ATOMS: atom_id res chain seq x y z
N MET A 1 7.41 26.47 -1.36
CA MET A 1 7.81 25.70 -2.55
C MET A 1 6.85 24.54 -2.65
N SER A 2 6.14 24.39 -3.77
CA SER A 2 5.22 23.26 -3.94
C SER A 2 5.99 21.98 -4.21
N PHE A 3 5.31 20.82 -4.09
CA PHE A 3 5.88 19.52 -4.44
C PHE A 3 6.40 19.47 -5.88
N TRP A 4 5.65 20.06 -6.81
CA TRP A 4 6.00 20.09 -8.24
C TRP A 4 7.20 21.01 -8.52
N ASP A 5 7.31 22.15 -7.83
CA ASP A 5 8.49 23.02 -7.92
C ASP A 5 9.75 22.31 -7.38
N TYR A 6 9.59 21.48 -6.35
CA TYR A 6 10.69 20.71 -5.79
C TYR A 6 11.17 19.64 -6.78
N ASN A 7 10.26 18.96 -7.49
CA ASN A 7 10.62 18.01 -8.55
C ASN A 7 11.44 18.69 -9.66
N ASP A 8 10.99 19.87 -10.13
CA ASP A 8 11.69 20.62 -11.17
C ASP A 8 13.13 20.99 -10.77
N GLN A 9 13.34 21.34 -9.50
CA GLN A 9 14.66 21.72 -8.96
C GLN A 9 15.55 20.52 -8.61
N ASN A 10 15.01 19.31 -8.46
CA ASN A 10 15.74 18.13 -7.98
C ASN A 10 15.58 16.94 -8.96
N PRO A 11 16.43 16.87 -10.00
CA PRO A 11 16.30 15.85 -11.05
C PRO A 11 16.34 14.40 -10.56
N GLU A 12 17.15 14.09 -9.53
CA GLU A 12 17.23 12.75 -8.94
C GLU A 12 15.90 12.35 -8.28
N PHE A 13 15.30 13.26 -7.52
CA PHE A 13 14.01 13.02 -6.88
C PHE A 13 12.87 12.94 -7.92
N ASN A 14 12.90 13.79 -8.95
CA ASN A 14 11.96 13.72 -10.06
C ASN A 14 12.05 12.37 -10.81
N SER A 15 13.27 11.85 -11.05
CA SER A 15 13.44 10.52 -11.65
C SER A 15 12.80 9.43 -10.79
N LEU A 16 13.09 9.43 -9.48
CA LEU A 16 12.53 8.46 -8.55
C LEU A 16 11.00 8.53 -8.49
N PHE A 17 10.44 9.74 -8.46
CA PHE A 17 8.99 9.95 -8.46
C PHE A 17 8.35 9.44 -9.75
N ASN A 18 8.93 9.75 -10.91
CA ASN A 18 8.44 9.29 -12.20
C ASN A 18 8.51 7.76 -12.34
N GLU A 19 9.56 7.12 -11.83
CA GLU A 19 9.69 5.66 -11.79
C GLU A 19 8.61 5.03 -10.89
N ALA A 20 8.35 5.62 -9.71
CA ALA A 20 7.28 5.16 -8.82
C ALA A 20 5.90 5.24 -9.49
N MET A 21 5.59 6.35 -10.18
CA MET A 21 4.34 6.53 -10.92
C MET A 21 4.23 5.60 -12.14
N ALA A 22 5.36 5.30 -12.81
CA ALA A 22 5.39 4.35 -13.91
C ALA A 22 5.11 2.91 -13.44
N SER A 23 5.61 2.52 -12.26
CA SER A 23 5.34 1.19 -11.68
C SER A 23 3.85 0.95 -11.42
N ASP A 24 3.14 1.94 -10.89
CA ASP A 24 1.69 1.84 -10.66
C ASP A 24 0.89 1.81 -11.98
N SER A 25 1.42 2.42 -13.04
CA SER A 25 0.74 2.49 -14.34
C SER A 25 0.56 1.12 -15.02
N GLY A 26 1.24 0.07 -14.56
CA GLY A 26 0.94 -1.32 -14.95
C GLY A 26 -0.49 -1.77 -14.61
N MET A 27 -1.14 -1.12 -13.63
CA MET A 27 -2.55 -1.32 -13.29
C MET A 27 -3.49 -1.06 -14.49
N MET A 28 -3.05 -0.25 -15.46
CA MET A 28 -3.85 0.10 -16.63
C MET A 28 -4.28 -1.12 -17.46
N ASN A 29 -3.50 -2.22 -17.44
CA ASN A 29 -3.89 -3.47 -18.10
C ASN A 29 -5.21 -4.04 -17.55
N PHE A 30 -5.44 -3.95 -16.24
CA PHE A 30 -6.70 -4.40 -15.62
C PHE A 30 -7.86 -3.48 -15.98
N ILE A 31 -7.61 -2.17 -16.03
CA ILE A 31 -8.60 -1.16 -16.41
C ILE A 31 -9.06 -1.38 -17.83
N ILE A 32 -8.14 -1.60 -18.76
CA ILE A 32 -8.46 -1.89 -20.15
C ILE A 32 -9.30 -3.16 -20.27
N LYS A 33 -8.94 -4.22 -19.52
CA LYS A 33 -9.68 -5.48 -19.53
C LYS A 33 -11.13 -5.32 -19.05
N ASP A 34 -11.34 -4.59 -17.95
CA ASP A 34 -12.66 -4.50 -17.31
C ASP A 34 -13.52 -3.35 -17.87
N CYS A 35 -12.88 -2.30 -18.40
CA CYS A 35 -13.52 -1.06 -18.84
C CYS A 35 -13.23 -0.72 -20.31
N LYS A 36 -13.00 -1.73 -21.17
CA LYS A 36 -12.69 -1.55 -22.60
C LYS A 36 -13.63 -0.59 -23.32
N ALA A 37 -14.93 -0.71 -23.06
CA ALA A 37 -15.98 0.14 -23.64
C ALA A 37 -15.83 1.65 -23.35
N VAL A 38 -15.04 2.04 -22.35
CA VAL A 38 -14.75 3.47 -22.08
C VAL A 38 -13.92 4.09 -23.20
N PHE A 39 -13.06 3.31 -23.85
CA PHE A 39 -12.14 3.77 -24.88
C PHE A 39 -12.65 3.53 -26.32
N GLU A 40 -13.71 2.74 -26.48
CA GLU A 40 -14.31 2.48 -27.78
C GLU A 40 -14.93 3.73 -28.41
N GLY A 41 -14.75 3.87 -29.73
CA GLY A 41 -15.27 4.99 -30.52
C GLY A 41 -14.49 6.30 -30.39
N LEU A 42 -13.32 6.29 -29.74
CA LEU A 42 -12.42 7.43 -29.66
C LEU A 42 -11.39 7.41 -30.79
N ASP A 43 -11.15 8.57 -31.43
CA ASP A 43 -10.06 8.73 -32.40
C ASP A 43 -8.83 9.37 -31.74
N THR A 44 -9.04 10.24 -30.75
CA THR A 44 -7.99 10.98 -30.06
C THR A 44 -8.15 10.96 -28.55
N LEU A 45 -7.05 10.73 -27.83
CA LEU A 45 -6.99 10.78 -26.36
C LEU A 45 -5.77 11.60 -25.92
N VAL A 46 -5.96 12.47 -24.93
CA VAL A 46 -4.86 13.17 -24.24
C VAL A 46 -4.79 12.68 -22.80
N ASP A 47 -3.63 12.18 -22.41
CA ASP A 47 -3.28 11.81 -21.03
C ASP A 47 -2.66 13.02 -20.33
N VAL A 48 -3.46 13.71 -19.52
CA VAL A 48 -3.10 14.95 -18.83
C VAL A 48 -2.41 14.59 -17.52
N GLY A 49 -1.19 15.08 -17.31
CA GLY A 49 -0.32 14.59 -16.23
C GLY A 49 0.18 13.16 -16.50
N GLY A 50 0.34 12.79 -17.77
CA GLY A 50 0.65 11.41 -18.18
C GLY A 50 2.09 10.95 -17.90
N GLY A 51 2.93 11.81 -17.32
CA GLY A 51 4.30 11.51 -16.91
C GLY A 51 5.17 11.03 -18.08
N THR A 52 5.81 9.88 -17.89
CA THR A 52 6.64 9.24 -18.92
C THR A 52 5.84 8.54 -20.02
N GLY A 53 4.50 8.56 -19.96
CA GLY A 53 3.61 8.02 -20.98
C GLY A 53 3.32 6.52 -20.85
N THR A 54 3.61 5.91 -19.69
CA THR A 54 3.38 4.47 -19.48
C THR A 54 1.91 4.08 -19.66
N CYS A 55 0.98 4.90 -19.17
CA CYS A 55 -0.46 4.66 -19.31
C CYS A 55 -0.91 4.78 -20.78
N ALA A 56 -0.61 5.90 -21.43
CA ALA A 56 -0.88 6.14 -22.84
C ALA A 56 -0.31 5.05 -23.76
N ARG A 57 0.87 4.52 -23.46
CA ARG A 57 1.48 3.41 -24.20
C ARG A 57 0.60 2.16 -24.18
N ILE A 58 0.21 1.71 -22.99
CA ILE A 58 -0.63 0.51 -22.82
C ILE A 58 -1.96 0.69 -23.57
N ILE A 59 -2.55 1.89 -23.50
CA ILE A 59 -3.78 2.21 -24.24
C ILE A 59 -3.55 2.13 -25.76
N SER A 60 -2.47 2.73 -26.25
CA SER A 60 -2.16 2.75 -27.70
C SER A 60 -1.86 1.36 -28.28
N GLU A 61 -1.32 0.45 -27.47
CA GLU A 61 -1.06 -0.95 -27.84
C GLU A 61 -2.37 -1.74 -27.96
N GLU A 62 -3.33 -1.55 -27.04
CA GLU A 62 -4.64 -2.21 -27.11
C GLU A 62 -5.56 -1.61 -28.19
N PHE A 63 -5.48 -0.30 -28.42
CA PHE A 63 -6.30 0.42 -29.39
C PHE A 63 -5.43 1.08 -30.47
N PRO A 64 -4.90 0.32 -31.46
CA PRO A 64 -3.94 0.86 -32.45
C PRO A 64 -4.46 2.01 -33.33
N HIS A 65 -5.78 2.21 -33.39
CA HIS A 65 -6.43 3.31 -34.11
C HIS A 65 -6.50 4.61 -33.28
N LEU A 66 -6.38 4.51 -31.95
CA LEU A 66 -6.52 5.63 -31.04
C LEU A 66 -5.21 6.43 -30.97
N LYS A 67 -5.25 7.68 -31.40
CA LYS A 67 -4.11 8.59 -31.33
C LYS A 67 -3.95 9.13 -29.91
N CYS A 68 -2.95 8.63 -29.20
CA CYS A 68 -2.66 9.02 -27.81
C CYS A 68 -1.61 10.15 -27.76
N THR A 69 -1.90 11.18 -26.97
CA THR A 69 -0.98 12.29 -26.68
C THR A 69 -0.72 12.34 -25.17
N VAL A 70 0.53 12.32 -24.75
CA VAL A 70 0.95 12.53 -23.37
C VAL A 70 1.18 14.02 -23.17
N PHE A 71 0.50 14.63 -22.20
CA PHE A 71 0.61 16.04 -21.88
C PHE A 71 1.08 16.22 -20.44
N ASP A 72 2.24 16.83 -20.25
CA ASP A 72 2.84 17.05 -18.92
C ASP A 72 3.75 18.29 -18.92
N LEU A 73 4.31 18.63 -17.75
CA LEU A 73 5.22 19.75 -17.58
C LEU A 73 6.47 19.61 -18.46
N PRO A 74 7.08 20.73 -18.90
CA PRO A 74 8.24 20.70 -19.78
C PRO A 74 9.41 19.83 -19.29
N HIS A 75 9.75 19.88 -17.99
CA HIS A 75 10.86 19.09 -17.45
C HIS A 75 10.60 17.59 -17.41
N VAL A 76 9.32 17.16 -17.42
CA VAL A 76 8.94 15.74 -17.40
C VAL A 76 9.09 15.11 -18.77
N VAL A 77 8.66 15.82 -19.83
CA VAL A 77 8.66 15.30 -21.21
C VAL A 77 9.90 15.65 -22.03
N ALA A 78 10.80 16.52 -21.53
CA ALA A 78 11.94 17.04 -22.27
C ALA A 78 12.84 15.98 -22.93
N ASN A 79 13.00 14.81 -22.31
CA ASN A 79 13.87 13.73 -22.79
C ASN A 79 13.12 12.55 -23.41
N LEU A 80 11.81 12.69 -23.64
CA LEU A 80 10.99 11.63 -24.22
C LEU A 80 10.94 11.81 -25.73
N ALA A 81 11.65 10.94 -26.46
CA ALA A 81 11.66 10.99 -27.92
C ALA A 81 10.30 10.57 -28.48
N ALA A 82 9.78 11.35 -29.43
CA ALA A 82 8.49 11.11 -30.10
C ALA A 82 8.43 9.80 -30.92
N ASP A 83 9.58 9.16 -31.18
CA ASP A 83 9.70 8.15 -32.24
C ASP A 83 9.69 6.69 -31.77
N SER A 84 9.77 6.37 -30.47
CA SER A 84 9.89 4.96 -30.09
C SER A 84 8.57 4.17 -30.19
N LEU A 85 7.39 4.81 -30.09
CA LEU A 85 6.15 4.09 -29.73
C LEU A 85 4.81 4.68 -30.27
N LYS A 86 4.81 5.56 -31.28
CA LYS A 86 3.60 6.25 -31.80
C LYS A 86 2.84 7.15 -30.79
N LEU A 87 3.50 7.54 -29.70
CA LEU A 87 2.94 8.51 -28.75
C LEU A 87 3.43 9.92 -29.11
N ASN A 88 2.52 10.88 -29.04
CA ASN A 88 2.87 12.29 -29.13
C ASN A 88 3.09 12.84 -27.72
N TYR A 89 4.23 13.48 -27.47
CA TYR A 89 4.48 14.19 -26.21
C TYR A 89 4.29 15.69 -26.41
N VAL A 90 3.55 16.33 -25.51
CA VAL A 90 3.29 17.77 -25.54
C VAL A 90 3.61 18.35 -24.17
N ALA A 91 4.55 19.28 -24.14
CA ALA A 91 4.89 20.03 -22.94
C ALA A 91 3.88 21.16 -22.69
N GLY A 92 3.46 21.35 -21.44
CA GLY A 92 2.68 22.53 -21.06
C GLY A 92 2.14 22.47 -19.63
N ASP A 93 1.36 23.49 -19.28
CA ASP A 93 0.69 23.59 -17.99
C ASP A 93 -0.84 23.41 -18.17
N MET A 94 -1.41 22.41 -17.49
CA MET A 94 -2.84 22.11 -17.51
C MET A 94 -3.71 23.24 -16.94
N PHE A 95 -3.17 24.13 -16.11
CA PHE A 95 -3.87 25.31 -15.62
C PHE A 95 -3.97 26.41 -16.68
N GLU A 96 -3.10 26.40 -17.69
CA GLU A 96 -3.12 27.35 -18.80
C GLU A 96 -3.94 26.82 -19.97
N SER A 97 -3.55 25.68 -20.53
CA SER A 97 -4.21 25.07 -21.68
C SER A 97 -3.97 23.57 -21.76
N ILE A 98 -4.98 22.83 -22.23
CA ILE A 98 -4.90 21.39 -22.48
C ILE A 98 -5.13 21.15 -23.98
N PRO A 99 -4.35 20.29 -24.65
CA PRO A 99 -4.60 19.92 -26.05
C PRO A 99 -6.00 19.34 -26.27
N SER A 100 -6.61 19.64 -27.42
CA SER A 100 -7.95 19.15 -27.74
C SER A 100 -7.93 17.68 -28.16
N ALA A 101 -8.91 16.91 -27.68
CA ALA A 101 -9.11 15.50 -28.00
C ALA A 101 -10.56 15.06 -27.74
N ASP A 102 -10.92 13.86 -28.21
CA ASP A 102 -12.23 13.24 -27.95
C ASP A 102 -12.40 12.82 -26.48
N ALA A 103 -11.30 12.39 -25.86
CA ALA A 103 -11.23 12.10 -24.44
C ALA A 103 -9.98 12.68 -23.77
N LEU A 104 -10.15 13.08 -22.52
CA LEU A 104 -9.05 13.51 -21.65
C LEU A 104 -8.95 12.54 -20.48
N LEU A 105 -7.77 11.98 -20.25
CA LEU A 105 -7.48 11.07 -19.15
C LEU A 105 -6.75 11.83 -18.04
N LEU A 106 -7.21 11.64 -16.80
CA LEU A 106 -6.59 12.14 -15.57
C LEU A 106 -6.41 10.94 -14.63
N LYS A 107 -5.22 10.33 -14.64
CA LYS A 107 -4.86 9.23 -13.73
C LYS A 107 -4.03 9.76 -12.57
N LEU A 108 -4.52 9.62 -11.33
CA LEU A 108 -3.83 10.09 -10.12
C LEU A 108 -3.35 11.55 -10.24
N VAL A 109 -4.22 12.41 -10.80
CA VAL A 109 -3.94 13.84 -10.95
C VAL A 109 -4.72 14.63 -9.91
N LEU A 110 -6.04 14.45 -9.85
CA LEU A 110 -6.92 15.30 -9.05
C LEU A 110 -6.69 15.14 -7.54
N HIS A 111 -6.28 13.96 -7.08
CA HIS A 111 -5.91 13.75 -5.68
C HIS A 111 -4.69 14.56 -5.21
N GLY A 112 -3.83 15.05 -6.11
CA GLY A 112 -2.67 15.90 -5.78
C GLY A 112 -3.00 17.39 -5.61
N TRP A 113 -4.26 17.78 -5.84
CA TRP A 113 -4.70 19.17 -5.89
C TRP A 113 -5.86 19.47 -4.95
N SER A 114 -5.93 20.71 -4.47
CA SER A 114 -7.08 21.20 -3.70
C SER A 114 -8.35 21.26 -4.56
N ASP A 115 -9.52 21.33 -3.93
CA ASP A 115 -10.82 21.36 -4.61
C ASP A 115 -10.91 22.53 -5.62
N GLU A 116 -10.39 23.71 -5.28
CA GLU A 116 -10.36 24.88 -6.16
C GLU A 116 -9.50 24.65 -7.41
N HIS A 117 -8.38 23.95 -7.25
CA HIS A 117 -7.48 23.61 -8.36
C HIS A 117 -8.09 22.52 -9.24
N CYS A 118 -8.72 21.51 -8.65
CA CYS A 118 -9.47 20.49 -9.39
C CYS A 118 -10.56 21.10 -10.28
N VAL A 119 -11.34 22.07 -9.78
CA VAL A 119 -12.35 22.76 -10.59
C VAL A 119 -11.71 23.52 -11.76
N LYS A 120 -10.55 24.16 -11.56
CA LYS A 120 -9.80 24.83 -12.65
C LYS A 120 -9.35 23.83 -13.72
N ILE A 121 -8.75 22.71 -13.31
CA ILE A 121 -8.29 21.64 -14.22
C ILE A 121 -9.47 21.08 -15.01
N LEU A 122 -10.59 20.77 -14.35
CA LEU A 122 -11.78 20.23 -15.00
C LEU A 122 -12.42 21.23 -15.97
N LYS A 123 -12.39 22.53 -15.68
CA LYS A 123 -12.81 23.58 -16.62
C LYS A 123 -11.93 23.62 -17.87
N LYS A 124 -10.60 23.51 -17.69
CA LYS A 124 -9.65 23.42 -18.81
C LYS A 124 -9.87 22.16 -19.66
N CYS A 125 -10.20 21.04 -19.02
CA CYS A 125 -10.58 19.82 -19.71
C CYS A 125 -11.83 20.03 -20.58
N ARG A 126 -12.85 20.68 -20.02
CA ARG A 126 -14.09 20.99 -20.75
C ARG A 126 -13.84 21.94 -21.93
N GLU A 127 -12.99 22.94 -21.76
CA GLU A 127 -12.56 23.85 -22.84
C GLU A 127 -11.87 23.07 -23.98
N ALA A 128 -10.97 22.15 -23.64
CA ALA A 128 -10.24 21.32 -24.59
C ALA A 128 -11.15 20.35 -25.37
N ILE A 129 -12.15 19.74 -24.71
CA ILE A 129 -13.16 18.91 -25.39
C ILE A 129 -13.99 19.75 -26.36
N SER A 130 -14.45 20.94 -25.92
CA SER A 130 -15.31 21.80 -26.73
C SER A 130 -14.65 22.28 -28.03
N LYS A 131 -13.32 22.41 -28.03
CA LYS A 131 -12.52 22.80 -29.20
C LYS A 131 -12.39 21.70 -30.26
N ASN A 132 -12.74 20.45 -29.97
CA ASN A 132 -12.55 19.35 -30.93
C ASN A 132 -13.56 19.37 -32.09
N GLY A 133 -14.61 20.20 -32.00
CA GLY A 133 -15.63 20.38 -33.04
C GLY A 133 -16.71 19.30 -33.13
N LYS A 134 -16.60 18.18 -32.40
CA LYS A 134 -17.60 17.09 -32.39
C LYS A 134 -18.77 17.35 -31.43
N GLY A 135 -18.63 18.29 -30.49
CA GLY A 135 -19.68 18.64 -29.52
C GLY A 135 -19.93 17.59 -28.42
N GLU A 136 -19.36 16.39 -28.57
CA GLU A 136 -19.42 15.28 -27.62
C GLU A 136 -17.99 14.80 -27.32
N GLY A 137 -17.66 14.69 -26.03
CA GLY A 137 -16.40 14.18 -25.52
C GLY A 137 -16.50 13.90 -24.02
N LYS A 138 -15.48 13.25 -23.45
CA LYS A 138 -15.51 12.79 -22.06
C LYS A 138 -14.19 13.01 -21.34
N VAL A 139 -14.28 13.23 -20.04
CA VAL A 139 -13.12 13.19 -19.13
C VAL A 139 -13.17 11.85 -18.41
N ILE A 140 -12.08 11.10 -18.47
CA ILE A 140 -11.89 9.82 -17.79
C ILE A 140 -10.99 10.10 -16.60
N ILE A 141 -11.47 9.79 -15.40
CA ILE A 141 -10.72 10.00 -14.15
C ILE A 141 -10.46 8.64 -13.54
N ILE A 142 -9.19 8.35 -13.28
CA ILE A 142 -8.75 7.16 -12.56
C ILE A 142 -8.13 7.66 -11.27
N ASP A 143 -8.90 7.57 -10.18
CA ASP A 143 -8.49 8.09 -8.89
C ASP A 143 -9.09 7.25 -7.75
N VAL A 144 -8.56 7.39 -6.54
CA VAL A 144 -9.10 6.69 -5.37
C VAL A 144 -10.40 7.36 -4.93
N VAL A 145 -11.45 6.54 -4.75
CA VAL A 145 -12.74 6.98 -4.22
C VAL A 145 -12.98 6.32 -2.87
N ILE A 146 -13.14 7.12 -1.81
CA ILE A 146 -13.43 6.60 -0.46
C ILE A 146 -14.91 6.20 -0.37
N ASN A 147 -15.19 4.98 0.09
CA ASN A 147 -16.56 4.51 0.34
C ASN A 147 -16.66 3.62 1.58
N GLU A 148 -16.83 4.24 2.74
CA GLU A 148 -16.92 3.57 4.04
C GLU A 148 -18.10 2.58 4.18
N LYS A 149 -19.13 2.66 3.31
CA LYS A 149 -20.39 1.91 3.50
C LYS A 149 -20.45 0.59 2.74
N LYS A 150 -19.57 0.37 1.76
CA LYS A 150 -19.64 -0.78 0.84
C LYS A 150 -18.33 -1.55 0.72
N GLU A 151 -17.28 -1.14 1.44
CA GLU A 151 -15.94 -1.67 1.27
C GLU A 151 -15.48 -2.50 2.47
N GLU A 152 -14.56 -3.43 2.21
CA GLU A 152 -13.87 -4.18 3.26
C GLU A 152 -13.00 -3.23 4.11
N HIS A 153 -12.88 -3.52 5.39
CA HIS A 153 -12.19 -2.68 6.37
C HIS A 153 -10.75 -2.34 5.95
N GLU A 154 -10.00 -3.34 5.49
CA GLU A 154 -8.59 -3.20 5.09
C GLU A 154 -8.42 -2.31 3.85
N MET A 155 -9.34 -2.39 2.90
CA MET A 155 -9.33 -1.51 1.71
C MET A 155 -9.59 -0.06 2.09
N THR A 156 -10.48 0.15 3.07
CA THR A 156 -10.75 1.49 3.62
C THR A 156 -9.51 2.04 4.32
N GLU A 157 -8.83 1.23 5.14
CA GLU A 157 -7.58 1.62 5.80
C GLU A 157 -6.49 2.01 4.81
N ALA A 158 -6.27 1.23 3.74
CA ALA A 158 -5.27 1.56 2.71
C ALA A 158 -5.57 2.90 2.01
N LYS A 159 -6.84 3.17 1.69
CA LYS A 159 -7.26 4.45 1.09
C LYS A 159 -7.05 5.62 2.04
N LEU A 160 -7.35 5.45 3.32
CA LEU A 160 -7.13 6.48 4.34
C LEU A 160 -5.64 6.74 4.62
N LEU A 161 -4.79 5.71 4.56
CA LEU A 161 -3.33 5.89 4.58
C LEU A 161 -2.85 6.70 3.39
N PHE A 162 -3.42 6.47 2.21
CA PHE A 162 -3.10 7.23 1.01
C PHE A 162 -3.59 8.69 1.09
N ASP A 163 -4.74 8.94 1.71
CA ASP A 163 -5.23 10.29 2.03
C ASP A 163 -4.27 11.05 2.97
N MET A 164 -3.78 10.39 4.02
CA MET A 164 -2.76 10.97 4.89
C MET A 164 -1.47 11.29 4.12
N LEU A 165 -1.07 10.45 3.16
CA LEU A 165 0.07 10.74 2.30
C LEU A 165 -0.18 11.99 1.45
N MET A 166 -1.36 12.11 0.83
CA MET A 166 -1.73 13.30 0.04
C MET A 166 -1.71 14.58 0.88
N MET A 167 -2.17 14.51 2.14
CA MET A 167 -2.14 15.61 3.10
C MET A 167 -0.71 16.08 3.43
N VAL A 168 0.26 15.15 3.48
CA VAL A 168 1.66 15.46 3.83
C VAL A 168 2.45 15.96 2.63
N VAL A 169 2.23 15.37 1.46
CA VAL A 169 3.08 15.56 0.27
C VAL A 169 2.53 16.64 -0.67
N THR A 170 1.22 16.81 -0.71
CA THR A 170 0.54 17.66 -1.70
C THR A 170 -0.43 18.64 -1.03
N SER A 171 -1.19 19.38 -1.84
CA SER A 171 -2.33 20.19 -1.36
C SER A 171 -3.68 19.51 -1.57
N GLY A 172 -3.66 18.23 -1.96
CA GLY A 172 -4.84 17.46 -2.28
C GLY A 172 -5.27 16.50 -1.18
N LYS A 173 -6.18 15.59 -1.56
CA LYS A 173 -6.86 14.62 -0.69
C LYS A 173 -7.51 13.54 -1.54
N GLU A 174 -7.76 12.39 -0.92
CA GLU A 174 -8.67 11.40 -1.46
C GLU A 174 -10.11 11.80 -1.19
N ARG A 175 -10.99 11.56 -2.18
CA ARG A 175 -12.35 12.11 -2.19
C ARG A 175 -13.40 11.01 -2.16
N ASP A 176 -14.52 11.30 -1.52
CA ASP A 176 -15.71 10.46 -1.66
C ASP A 176 -16.51 10.82 -2.93
N GLU A 177 -17.55 10.05 -3.22
CA GLU A 177 -18.42 10.30 -4.38
C GLU A 177 -19.11 11.69 -4.33
N LYS A 178 -19.41 12.21 -3.13
CA LYS A 178 -20.11 13.50 -2.98
C LYS A 178 -19.17 14.65 -3.31
N ASP A 179 -17.92 14.56 -2.85
CA ASP A 179 -16.86 15.51 -3.18
C ASP A 179 -16.63 15.56 -4.69
N PHE A 180 -16.44 14.41 -5.34
CA PHE A 180 -16.31 14.36 -6.80
C PHE A 180 -17.53 14.94 -7.52
N LYS A 181 -18.75 14.60 -7.09
CA LYS A 181 -19.98 15.15 -7.67
C LYS A 181 -20.01 16.68 -7.57
N LYS A 182 -19.59 17.26 -6.44
CA LYS A 182 -19.49 18.71 -6.26
C LYS A 182 -18.51 19.33 -7.25
N LEU A 183 -17.30 18.77 -7.38
CA LEU A 183 -16.29 19.24 -8.34
C LEU A 183 -16.80 19.22 -9.79
N PHE A 184 -17.47 18.13 -10.18
CA PHE A 184 -18.01 17.98 -11.53
C PHE A 184 -19.07 19.04 -11.83
N LEU A 185 -19.99 19.29 -10.89
CA LEU A 185 -21.04 20.30 -11.04
C LEU A 185 -20.45 21.71 -11.12
N GLU A 186 -19.47 22.05 -10.28
CA GLU A 186 -18.81 23.36 -10.28
C GLU A 186 -17.96 23.61 -11.53
N ALA A 187 -17.42 22.55 -12.14
CA ALA A 187 -16.78 22.60 -13.45
C ALA A 187 -17.78 22.60 -14.63
N GLY A 188 -19.06 22.38 -14.34
CA GLY A 188 -20.17 22.41 -15.30
C GLY A 188 -20.34 21.13 -16.12
N PHE A 189 -19.98 19.98 -15.53
CA PHE A 189 -20.36 18.66 -16.01
C PHE A 189 -21.68 18.24 -15.38
N ASN A 190 -22.61 17.76 -16.21
CA ASN A 190 -23.99 17.46 -15.77
C ASN A 190 -24.24 15.95 -15.59
N ARG A 191 -23.31 15.10 -16.05
CA ARG A 191 -23.41 13.64 -16.02
C ARG A 191 -22.07 13.05 -15.64
N TYR A 192 -22.08 12.05 -14.77
CA TYR A 192 -20.91 11.24 -14.42
C TYR A 192 -21.35 9.80 -14.17
N LYS A 193 -20.41 8.86 -14.29
CA LYS A 193 -20.60 7.45 -13.95
C LYS A 193 -19.35 6.96 -13.24
N ILE A 194 -19.50 6.43 -12.03
CA ILE A 194 -18.42 5.79 -11.30
C ILE A 194 -18.52 4.29 -11.55
N THR A 195 -17.40 3.68 -11.96
CA THR A 195 -17.28 2.22 -12.13
C THR A 195 -16.14 1.76 -11.23
N PRO A 196 -16.38 0.88 -10.24
CA PRO A 196 -15.32 0.37 -9.39
C PRO A 196 -14.38 -0.51 -10.23
N ILE A 197 -13.08 -0.27 -10.08
CA ILE A 197 -12.02 -1.06 -10.72
C ILE A 197 -11.35 -1.88 -9.62
N TYR A 198 -11.45 -3.20 -9.72
CA TYR A 198 -10.81 -4.12 -8.77
C TYR A 198 -9.36 -4.42 -9.19
N GLY A 199 -8.55 -3.37 -9.37
CA GLY A 199 -7.13 -3.51 -9.74
C GLY A 199 -6.27 -4.00 -8.57
N LEU A 200 -6.55 -3.49 -7.37
CA LEU A 200 -6.06 -4.04 -6.10
C LEU A 200 -7.01 -5.16 -5.64
N ARG A 201 -7.07 -6.24 -6.42
CA ARG A 201 -7.59 -7.48 -5.87
C ARG A 201 -6.48 -8.04 -5.00
N TYR A 202 -6.55 -7.76 -3.70
CA TYR A 202 -5.78 -8.52 -2.74
C TYR A 202 -6.14 -9.99 -2.99
N LEU A 203 -5.19 -10.77 -3.52
CA LEU A 203 -5.37 -12.19 -3.67
C LEU A 203 -5.35 -12.75 -2.24
N ASN A 204 -6.52 -12.73 -1.61
CA ASN A 204 -6.81 -13.43 -0.38
C ASN A 204 -6.77 -14.93 -0.69
N LEU A 205 -5.56 -15.43 -0.84
CA LEU A 205 -5.23 -16.84 -0.71
C LEU A 205 -4.54 -17.01 0.66
N PRO A 206 -5.23 -16.70 1.80
CA PRO A 206 -4.61 -16.86 3.12
C PRO A 206 -4.04 -18.28 3.26
N HIS A 207 -4.69 -19.24 2.62
CA HIS A 207 -4.36 -20.66 2.62
C HIS A 207 -3.09 -21.05 1.86
N THR A 208 -2.48 -20.15 1.08
CA THR A 208 -1.17 -20.39 0.45
C THR A 208 -0.02 -19.74 1.23
N THR A 209 -0.34 -19.00 2.30
CA THR A 209 0.65 -18.33 3.14
C THR A 209 0.74 -19.02 4.50
N VAL A 210 1.93 -19.03 5.11
CA VAL A 210 2.09 -19.54 6.48
C VAL A 210 1.25 -18.72 7.47
N MET A 211 1.22 -17.39 7.33
CA MET A 211 0.38 -16.52 8.17
C MET A 211 -1.10 -16.90 8.10
N GLY A 212 -1.64 -17.12 6.89
CA GLY A 212 -3.05 -17.50 6.76
C GLY A 212 -3.34 -18.95 7.17
N PHE A 213 -2.37 -19.86 7.07
CA PHE A 213 -2.47 -21.20 7.66
C PHE A 213 -2.52 -21.12 9.20
N GLU A 214 -1.60 -20.39 9.82
CA GLU A 214 -1.62 -20.19 11.27
C GLU A 214 -2.88 -19.48 11.74
N ASN A 215 -3.38 -18.50 10.98
CA ASN A 215 -4.59 -17.78 11.32
C ASN A 215 -5.83 -18.70 11.22
N ASN A 216 -5.86 -19.63 10.26
CA ASN A 216 -6.88 -20.68 10.20
C ASN A 216 -6.84 -21.59 11.45
N ASP A 217 -5.65 -21.99 11.90
CA ASP A 217 -5.48 -22.80 13.11
C ASP A 217 -5.88 -22.04 14.38
N LYS A 218 -5.51 -20.76 14.49
CA LYS A 218 -5.90 -19.88 15.59
C LYS A 218 -7.42 -19.71 15.65
N VAL A 219 -8.09 -19.51 14.50
CA VAL A 219 -9.57 -19.42 14.45
C VAL A 219 -10.21 -20.72 14.93
N ALA A 220 -9.79 -21.87 14.38
CA ALA A 220 -10.33 -23.16 14.79
C ALA A 220 -10.07 -23.46 16.28
N TRP A 221 -8.91 -23.05 16.80
CA TRP A 221 -8.57 -23.16 18.21
C TRP A 221 -9.50 -22.31 19.09
N VAL A 222 -9.77 -21.05 18.72
CA VAL A 222 -10.69 -20.16 19.45
C VAL A 222 -12.11 -20.70 19.42
N GLU A 223 -12.62 -21.12 18.27
CA GLU A 223 -13.96 -21.68 18.14
C GLU A 223 -14.17 -22.87 19.09
N ARG A 224 -13.17 -23.74 19.22
CA ARG A 224 -13.22 -24.91 20.11
C ARG A 224 -13.14 -24.51 21.58
N ILE A 225 -12.25 -23.59 21.95
CA ILE A 225 -12.12 -23.14 23.35
C ILE A 225 -13.39 -22.47 23.85
N MET A 226 -14.06 -21.70 22.99
CA MET A 226 -15.32 -21.04 23.34
C MET A 226 -16.48 -22.02 23.54
N GLN A 227 -16.33 -23.29 23.14
CA GLN A 227 -17.33 -24.36 23.31
C GLN A 227 -17.02 -25.30 24.50
N ILE A 228 -15.83 -25.23 25.08
CA ILE A 228 -15.39 -26.12 26.18
C ILE A 228 -15.98 -25.63 27.53
N ASP A 229 -16.20 -26.56 28.46
CA ASP A 229 -16.63 -26.24 29.84
C ASP A 229 -15.59 -25.32 30.50
N ARG A 230 -16.05 -24.31 31.26
CA ARG A 230 -15.19 -23.28 31.85
C ARG A 230 -14.12 -23.84 32.77
N ARG A 231 -14.32 -25.05 33.32
CA ARG A 231 -13.34 -25.77 34.15
C ARG A 231 -12.06 -26.16 33.42
N ASP A 232 -12.12 -26.27 32.09
CA ASP A 232 -10.99 -26.73 31.26
C ASP A 232 -10.32 -25.57 30.47
N ILE A 233 -10.78 -24.32 30.63
CA ILE A 233 -10.20 -23.12 30.00
C ILE A 233 -8.76 -22.83 30.47
N GLY A 234 -8.31 -23.42 31.59
CA GLY A 234 -6.97 -23.23 32.13
C GLY A 234 -5.85 -23.52 31.12
N THR A 235 -6.02 -24.53 30.27
CA THR A 235 -5.05 -24.86 29.21
C THR A 235 -4.95 -23.75 28.16
N ALA A 236 -6.08 -23.14 27.79
CA ALA A 236 -6.11 -22.03 26.84
C ALA A 236 -5.39 -20.79 27.39
N LEU A 237 -5.65 -20.45 28.66
CA LEU A 237 -4.99 -19.34 29.34
C LEU A 237 -3.48 -19.59 29.46
N SER A 238 -3.04 -20.83 29.67
CA SER A 238 -1.62 -21.19 29.69
C SER A 238 -0.94 -20.98 28.34
N VAL A 239 -1.59 -21.37 27.24
CA VAL A 239 -1.08 -21.12 25.87
C VAL A 239 -0.94 -19.62 25.61
N ILE A 240 -1.96 -18.83 25.93
CA ILE A 240 -1.91 -17.37 25.74
C ILE A 240 -0.83 -16.75 26.65
N SER A 241 -0.73 -17.20 27.90
CA SER A 241 0.31 -16.72 28.82
C SER A 241 1.71 -17.02 28.32
N SER A 242 1.95 -18.20 27.73
CA SER A 242 3.24 -18.53 27.11
C SER A 242 3.58 -17.59 25.95
N ASN A 243 2.59 -17.27 25.09
CA ASN A 243 2.77 -16.31 24.00
C ASN A 243 3.05 -14.89 24.51
N ILE A 244 2.38 -14.45 25.58
CA ILE A 244 2.68 -13.17 26.25
C ILE A 244 4.13 -13.14 26.71
N SER A 245 4.59 -14.19 27.40
CA SER A 245 5.98 -14.28 27.89
C SER A 245 7.00 -14.26 26.76
N ALA A 246 6.72 -14.95 25.65
CA ALA A 246 7.59 -14.92 24.49
C ALA A 246 7.65 -13.52 23.86
N ALA A 247 6.51 -12.81 23.80
CA ALA A 247 6.42 -11.49 23.19
C ALA A 247 7.14 -10.44 24.04
N THR A 248 6.94 -10.48 25.36
CA THR A 248 7.65 -9.58 26.28
C THR A 248 9.16 -9.84 26.27
N PHE A 249 9.59 -11.09 26.18
CA PHE A 249 11.01 -11.44 26.06
C PHE A 249 11.64 -10.85 24.79
N LEU A 250 11.00 -11.01 23.62
CA LEU A 250 11.49 -10.43 22.37
C LEU A 250 11.43 -8.89 22.37
N ALA A 251 10.42 -8.29 23.01
CA ALA A 251 10.36 -6.86 23.23
C ALA A 251 11.56 -6.37 24.06
N SER A 252 11.86 -7.05 25.18
CA SER A 252 13.03 -6.74 26.01
C SER A 252 14.34 -6.87 25.23
N ILE A 253 14.52 -7.93 24.44
CA ILE A 253 15.69 -8.08 23.57
C ILE A 253 15.80 -6.90 22.61
N SER A 254 14.72 -6.54 21.92
CA SER A 254 14.70 -5.42 20.97
C SER A 254 15.10 -4.10 21.63
N LEU A 255 14.59 -3.83 22.84
CA LEU A 255 14.96 -2.64 23.63
C LEU A 255 16.41 -2.67 24.10
N THR A 256 16.93 -3.83 24.52
CA THR A 256 18.34 -3.96 24.93
C THR A 256 19.30 -3.75 23.76
N LEU A 257 18.99 -4.27 22.57
CA LEU A 257 19.79 -4.04 21.36
C LEU A 257 19.76 -2.56 20.96
N CYS A 258 18.58 -1.92 21.02
CA CYS A 258 18.42 -0.48 20.81
C CYS A 258 19.31 0.33 21.77
N SER A 259 19.30 0.00 23.07
CA SER A 259 20.14 0.67 24.07
C SER A 259 21.63 0.42 23.85
N LEU A 260 22.02 -0.81 23.52
CA LEU A 260 23.41 -1.19 23.27
C LEU A 260 23.98 -0.42 22.06
N ILE A 261 23.21 -0.30 20.99
CA ILE A 261 23.60 0.47 19.79
C ILE A 261 23.69 1.96 20.12
N GLY A 262 22.73 2.51 20.85
CA GLY A 262 22.78 3.91 21.30
C GLY A 262 23.99 4.21 22.18
N ALA A 263 24.33 3.32 23.11
CA ALA A 263 25.52 3.42 23.95
C ALA A 263 26.82 3.30 23.15
N TRP A 264 26.86 2.39 22.16
CA TRP A 264 28.00 2.27 21.25
C TRP A 264 28.20 3.57 20.46
N MET A 265 27.15 4.14 19.86
CA MET A 265 27.26 5.41 19.13
C MET A 265 27.79 6.56 19.99
N ALA A 266 27.44 6.59 21.28
CA ALA A 266 27.88 7.62 22.20
C ALA A 266 29.38 7.52 22.55
N ASN A 267 30.02 6.36 22.35
CA ASN A 267 31.41 6.14 22.71
C ASN A 267 32.35 6.39 21.51
N SER A 268 33.25 7.37 21.64
CA SER A 268 34.03 7.94 20.53
C SER A 268 35.18 7.06 20.02
N SER A 269 35.36 5.87 20.58
CA SER A 269 36.49 4.97 20.34
C SER A 269 36.14 3.87 19.33
N ASN A 270 35.96 4.23 18.05
CA ASN A 270 35.67 3.29 16.96
C ASN A 270 36.92 2.50 16.50
N TYR A 271 37.56 1.75 17.40
CA TYR A 271 38.79 1.01 17.11
C TYR A 271 38.60 -0.26 16.24
N PHE A 272 37.37 -0.77 16.09
CA PHE A 272 37.15 -2.07 15.43
C PHE A 272 37.00 -1.99 13.90
N MET A 273 36.71 -0.82 13.34
CA MET A 273 36.22 -0.68 11.96
C MET A 273 37.27 -0.30 10.91
N GLN A 274 38.54 -0.13 11.28
CA GLN A 274 39.54 0.45 10.37
C GLN A 274 40.14 -0.54 9.34
N GLY A 275 39.90 -1.85 9.49
CA GLY A 275 40.54 -2.87 8.64
C GLY A 275 39.61 -3.75 7.79
N LEU A 276 38.32 -3.83 8.08
CA LEU A 276 37.39 -4.82 7.48
C LEU A 276 36.20 -4.20 6.72
N VAL A 277 36.04 -2.87 6.76
CA VAL A 277 34.87 -2.20 6.18
C VAL A 277 35.11 -1.87 4.72
N TYR A 278 34.37 -2.53 3.82
CA TYR A 278 34.34 -2.23 2.40
C TYR A 278 33.16 -1.31 2.09
N GLY A 279 33.39 -0.09 1.56
CA GLY A 279 32.33 0.84 1.13
C GLY A 279 32.46 2.25 1.70
N ASP A 280 31.42 3.07 1.51
CA ASP A 280 31.38 4.48 1.97
C ASP A 280 31.36 4.58 3.50
N THR A 281 32.40 5.20 4.06
CA THR A 281 32.59 5.40 5.50
C THR A 281 32.33 6.85 5.93
N ARG A 282 31.71 7.67 5.08
CA ARG A 282 31.35 9.05 5.45
C ARG A 282 30.51 9.07 6.73
N PRO A 283 30.72 10.04 7.65
CA PRO A 283 29.96 10.12 8.89
C PRO A 283 28.44 10.16 8.69
N SER A 284 27.96 10.84 7.64
CA SER A 284 26.53 10.88 7.28
C SER A 284 25.97 9.50 6.95
N THR A 285 26.69 8.72 6.12
CA THR A 285 26.31 7.36 5.74
C THR A 285 26.30 6.45 6.97
N MET A 286 27.28 6.57 7.86
CA MET A 286 27.30 5.82 9.12
C MET A 286 26.12 6.18 10.03
N SER A 287 25.77 7.47 10.16
CA SER A 287 24.58 7.90 10.91
C SER A 287 23.29 7.30 10.34
N ILE A 288 23.14 7.25 9.01
CA ILE A 288 21.98 6.62 8.37
C ILE A 288 21.90 5.13 8.74
N LYS A 289 23.01 4.38 8.63
CA LYS A 289 23.05 2.95 9.01
C LYS A 289 22.55 2.72 10.44
N TYR A 290 23.04 3.52 11.40
CA TYR A 290 22.64 3.42 12.79
C TYR A 290 21.18 3.79 13.01
N ILE A 291 20.70 4.89 12.42
CA ILE A 291 19.31 5.34 12.54
C ILE A 291 18.36 4.29 11.95
N SER A 292 18.65 3.78 10.75
CA SER A 292 17.84 2.73 10.13
C SER A 292 17.78 1.47 11.00
N LEU A 293 18.91 1.03 11.55
CA LEU A 293 18.96 -0.12 12.45
C LEU A 293 18.15 0.11 13.75
N LEU A 294 18.27 1.31 14.32
CA LEU A 294 17.51 1.71 15.51
C LEU A 294 16.00 1.71 15.26
N ILE A 295 15.57 2.24 14.12
CA ILE A 295 14.16 2.25 13.70
C ILE A 295 13.61 0.82 13.62
N CYS A 296 14.37 -0.13 13.07
CA CYS A 296 13.93 -1.53 12.99
C CYS A 296 13.74 -2.15 14.37
N PHE A 297 14.67 -1.94 15.31
CA PHE A 297 14.52 -2.45 16.68
C PHE A 297 13.39 -1.77 17.46
N LEU A 298 13.18 -0.46 17.27
CA LEU A 298 12.07 0.25 17.88
C LEU A 298 10.72 -0.21 17.31
N LEU A 299 10.65 -0.47 16.01
CA LEU A 299 9.48 -1.05 15.35
C LEU A 299 9.21 -2.45 15.91
N ALA A 300 10.22 -3.32 15.95
CA ALA A 300 10.09 -4.67 16.52
C ALA A 300 9.61 -4.62 17.98
N PHE A 301 10.21 -3.76 18.82
CA PHE A 301 9.77 -3.53 20.19
C PHE A 301 8.30 -3.13 20.27
N SER A 302 7.88 -2.13 19.50
CA SER A 302 6.49 -1.67 19.47
C SER A 302 5.54 -2.79 19.06
N CYS A 303 5.86 -3.54 18.01
CA CYS A 303 5.08 -4.67 17.54
C CYS A 303 4.94 -5.76 18.61
N PHE A 304 6.03 -6.16 19.28
CA PHE A 304 5.96 -7.16 20.34
C PHE A 304 5.18 -6.68 21.58
N VAL A 305 5.27 -5.39 21.92
CA VAL A 305 4.43 -4.80 22.98
C VAL A 305 2.95 -4.85 22.59
N GLN A 306 2.60 -4.52 21.34
CA GLN A 306 1.21 -4.63 20.88
C GLN A 306 0.73 -6.08 20.81
N SER A 307 1.59 -7.02 20.41
CA SER A 307 1.31 -8.45 20.44
C SER A 307 0.97 -8.91 21.88
N ALA A 308 1.84 -8.60 22.84
CA ALA A 308 1.61 -8.92 24.26
C ALA A 308 0.31 -8.28 24.78
N ARG A 309 0.02 -7.01 24.45
CA ARG A 309 -1.22 -6.32 24.83
C ARG A 309 -2.46 -7.05 24.31
N ASN A 310 -2.46 -7.47 23.05
CA ASN A 310 -3.60 -8.16 22.45
C ASN A 310 -3.83 -9.54 23.10
N PHE A 311 -2.76 -10.29 23.40
CA PHE A 311 -2.88 -11.55 24.13
C PHE A 311 -3.35 -11.36 25.58
N VAL A 312 -2.90 -10.29 26.26
CA VAL A 312 -3.43 -9.92 27.59
C VAL A 312 -4.93 -9.62 27.51
N HIS A 313 -5.38 -8.91 26.47
CA HIS A 313 -6.79 -8.66 26.24
C HIS A 313 -7.56 -9.97 26.00
N ALA A 314 -7.01 -10.90 25.21
CA ALA A 314 -7.60 -12.23 25.01
C ALA A 314 -7.77 -12.99 26.33
N ASN A 315 -6.79 -12.91 27.25
CA ASN A 315 -6.90 -13.50 28.58
C ASN A 315 -8.12 -12.97 29.34
N TYR A 316 -8.32 -11.64 29.37
CA TYR A 316 -9.49 -11.07 30.03
C TYR A 316 -10.80 -11.54 29.39
N LEU A 317 -10.89 -11.58 28.06
CA LEU A 317 -12.09 -12.05 27.37
C LEU A 317 -12.41 -13.51 27.73
N LEU A 318 -11.41 -14.38 27.78
CA LEU A 318 -11.60 -15.79 28.10
C LEU A 318 -11.86 -16.05 29.58
N SER A 319 -11.31 -15.24 30.49
CA SER A 319 -11.44 -15.43 31.94
C SER A 319 -12.64 -14.71 32.56
N THR A 320 -13.35 -13.84 31.83
CA THR A 320 -14.44 -13.04 32.40
C THR A 320 -15.64 -13.92 32.79
N PRO A 321 -16.06 -13.94 34.08
CA PRO A 321 -17.20 -14.74 34.53
C PRO A 321 -18.52 -14.22 33.94
N ASP A 322 -19.46 -15.13 33.69
CA ASP A 322 -20.86 -14.84 33.34
C ASP A 322 -21.09 -13.81 32.21
N SER A 323 -20.15 -13.71 31.28
CA SER A 323 -20.25 -12.87 30.09
C SER A 323 -20.54 -13.71 28.84
N ASN A 324 -21.45 -13.23 27.99
CA ASN A 324 -21.75 -13.81 26.68
C ASN A 324 -20.94 -13.07 25.60
N ILE A 325 -19.63 -13.33 25.58
CA ILE A 325 -18.70 -12.67 24.65
C ILE A 325 -18.79 -13.36 23.27
N PRO A 326 -19.03 -12.61 22.18
CA PRO A 326 -19.00 -13.19 20.84
C PRO A 326 -17.63 -13.81 20.51
N VAL A 327 -17.63 -15.02 19.94
CA VAL A 327 -16.41 -15.74 19.51
C VAL A 327 -15.51 -14.86 18.64
N ARG A 328 -16.14 -14.08 17.75
CA ARG A 328 -15.46 -13.15 16.85
C ARG A 328 -14.56 -12.13 17.55
N ASN A 329 -14.94 -11.69 18.75
CA ASN A 329 -14.14 -10.71 19.50
C ASN A 329 -12.85 -11.35 20.01
N VAL A 330 -12.91 -12.61 20.44
CA VAL A 330 -11.75 -13.38 20.92
C VAL A 330 -10.84 -13.75 19.76
N GLU A 331 -11.42 -14.18 18.62
CA GLU A 331 -10.68 -14.42 17.37
C GLU A 331 -9.88 -13.19 16.95
N LEU A 332 -10.54 -12.04 16.88
CA LEU A 332 -9.94 -10.80 16.38
C LEU A 332 -8.73 -10.38 17.22
N VAL A 333 -8.81 -10.46 18.55
CA VAL A 333 -7.67 -10.07 19.39
C VAL A 333 -6.51 -11.08 19.30
N ILE A 334 -6.79 -12.38 19.14
CA ILE A 334 -5.74 -13.40 18.98
C ILE A 334 -5.06 -13.27 17.62
N LEU A 335 -5.83 -13.05 16.56
CA LEU A 335 -5.29 -12.81 15.22
C LEU A 335 -4.41 -11.57 15.21
N ARG A 336 -4.90 -10.43 15.72
CA ARG A 336 -4.09 -9.21 15.85
C ARG A 336 -2.81 -9.43 16.66
N GLY A 337 -2.89 -10.20 17.75
CA GLY A 337 -1.72 -10.57 18.54
C GLY A 337 -0.67 -11.33 17.72
N GLY A 338 -1.11 -12.29 16.91
CA GLY A 338 -0.26 -13.06 15.99
C GLY A 338 0.29 -12.24 14.81
N ASP A 339 -0.49 -11.30 14.27
CA ASP A 339 -0.06 -10.45 13.16
C ASP A 339 1.05 -9.49 13.62
N PHE A 340 0.87 -8.85 14.79
CA PHE A 340 1.92 -8.01 15.39
C PHE A 340 3.18 -8.81 15.75
N TRP A 341 3.01 -10.05 16.21
CA TRP A 341 4.14 -10.96 16.45
C TRP A 341 4.95 -11.20 15.17
N SER A 342 4.26 -11.54 14.09
CA SER A 342 4.87 -11.82 12.78
C SER A 342 5.55 -10.58 12.21
N LEU A 343 4.92 -9.42 12.33
CA LEU A 343 5.50 -8.13 11.92
C LEU A 343 6.77 -7.80 12.73
N GLY A 344 6.76 -8.07 14.04
CA GLY A 344 7.93 -7.88 14.91
C GLY A 344 9.10 -8.77 14.51
N LEU A 345 8.84 -10.05 14.20
CA LEU A 345 9.87 -10.96 13.69
C LEU A 345 10.45 -10.49 12.35
N ARG A 346 9.60 -10.05 11.42
CA ARG A 346 10.04 -9.48 10.13
C ARG A 346 10.91 -8.24 10.31
N ALA A 347 10.59 -7.37 11.25
CA ALA A 347 11.42 -6.22 11.58
C ALA A 347 12.80 -6.65 12.13
N LEU A 348 12.88 -7.69 12.95
CA LEU A 348 14.16 -8.26 13.42
C LEU A 348 14.98 -8.89 12.29
N TYR A 349 14.33 -9.61 11.39
CA TYR A 349 14.99 -10.17 10.21
C TYR A 349 15.59 -9.04 9.34
N PHE A 350 14.81 -8.00 9.04
CA PHE A 350 15.30 -6.87 8.28
C PHE A 350 16.45 -6.11 9.00
N ALA A 351 16.40 -6.04 10.34
CA ALA A 351 17.50 -5.48 11.14
C ALA A 351 18.82 -6.25 10.95
N LEU A 352 18.78 -7.56 10.70
CA LEU A 352 19.97 -8.37 10.41
C LEU A 352 20.64 -7.95 9.10
N ASP A 353 19.85 -7.68 8.06
CA ASP A 353 20.38 -7.21 6.77
C ASP A 353 21.07 -5.85 6.92
N ILE A 354 20.46 -4.93 7.67
CA ILE A 354 21.05 -3.62 7.98
C ILE A 354 22.30 -3.77 8.84
N LEU A 355 22.32 -4.71 9.79
CA LEU A 355 23.50 -4.98 10.60
C LEU A 355 24.68 -5.42 9.70
N LEU A 356 24.42 -6.25 8.69
CA LEU A 356 25.46 -6.70 7.76
C LEU A 356 25.94 -5.58 6.81
N TRP A 357 25.14 -4.52 6.61
CA TRP A 357 25.57 -3.31 5.91
C TRP A 357 26.72 -2.56 6.60
N PHE A 358 26.97 -2.79 7.88
CA PHE A 358 28.14 -2.25 8.58
C PHE A 358 29.46 -2.83 8.08
N PHE A 359 29.44 -4.06 7.55
CA PHE A 359 30.63 -4.70 6.95
C PHE A 359 30.79 -4.38 5.47
N GLY A 360 29.75 -3.83 4.84
CA GLY A 360 29.78 -3.31 3.47
C GLY A 360 28.52 -3.62 2.66
N PRO A 361 28.41 -3.09 1.44
CA PRO A 361 27.28 -3.38 0.56
C PRO A 361 27.26 -4.83 0.07
N ILE A 362 28.41 -5.50 -0.02
CA ILE A 362 28.49 -6.89 -0.49
C ILE A 362 27.86 -7.87 0.54
N PRO A 363 28.27 -7.87 1.84
CA PRO A 363 27.59 -8.70 2.84
C PRO A 363 26.09 -8.40 2.97
N MET A 364 25.70 -7.12 2.89
CA MET A 364 24.29 -6.72 2.88
C MET A 364 23.54 -7.34 1.70
N PHE A 365 24.06 -7.21 0.47
CA PHE A 365 23.42 -7.75 -0.72
C PHE A 365 23.26 -9.27 -0.65
N VAL A 366 24.31 -9.98 -0.22
CA VAL A 366 24.25 -11.44 -0.02
C VAL A 366 23.22 -11.80 1.04
N SER A 367 23.20 -11.08 2.17
CA SER A 367 22.20 -11.29 3.22
C SER A 367 20.79 -11.06 2.71
N SER A 368 20.55 -9.99 1.95
CA SER A 368 19.22 -9.70 1.39
C SER A 368 18.75 -10.79 0.43
N ILE A 369 19.63 -11.36 -0.40
CA ILE A 369 19.27 -12.51 -1.24
C ILE A 369 18.89 -13.72 -0.37
N VAL A 370 19.70 -14.03 0.63
CA VAL A 370 19.43 -15.12 1.57
C VAL A 370 18.11 -14.89 2.31
N MET A 371 17.84 -13.65 2.73
CA MET A 371 16.61 -13.26 3.41
C MET A 371 15.39 -13.45 2.52
N VAL A 372 15.46 -13.09 1.24
CA VAL A 372 14.37 -13.34 0.29
C VAL A 372 14.08 -14.84 0.16
N ILE A 373 15.12 -15.68 0.13
CA ILE A 373 14.95 -17.13 0.11
C ILE A 373 14.31 -17.62 1.42
N ILE A 374 14.79 -17.16 2.57
CA ILE A 374 14.23 -17.49 3.88
C ILE A 374 12.76 -17.07 3.95
N PHE A 375 12.41 -15.84 3.56
CA PHE A 375 11.03 -15.37 3.50
C PHE A 375 10.19 -16.15 2.53
N HIS A 376 10.71 -16.56 1.37
CA HIS A 376 9.97 -17.44 0.49
C HIS A 376 9.58 -18.75 1.21
N TYR A 377 10.49 -19.36 1.97
CA TYR A 377 10.20 -20.57 2.76
C TYR A 377 9.31 -20.31 3.98
N LEU A 378 9.48 -19.18 4.67
CA LEU A 378 8.71 -18.82 5.85
C LEU A 378 7.30 -18.32 5.51
N ASP A 379 7.09 -17.75 4.32
CA ASP A 379 5.82 -17.16 3.92
C ASP A 379 5.02 -18.06 2.99
N THR A 380 5.67 -18.93 2.21
CA THR A 380 4.97 -19.84 1.28
C THR A 380 4.64 -21.15 1.98
N ASN A 381 3.37 -21.55 1.91
CA ASN A 381 2.96 -22.89 2.32
C ASN A 381 2.33 -23.63 1.13
N THR A 382 2.86 -24.82 0.84
CA THR A 382 2.32 -25.71 -0.21
C THR A 382 1.47 -26.84 0.35
N THR A 383 1.40 -26.96 1.69
CA THR A 383 0.58 -27.97 2.35
C THR A 383 -0.90 -27.56 2.36
N LEU A 384 -1.78 -28.53 2.09
CA LEU A 384 -3.22 -28.32 2.19
C LEU A 384 -3.59 -27.98 3.63
N LEU A 385 -4.51 -27.03 3.81
CA LEU A 385 -5.05 -26.67 5.12
C LEU A 385 -5.49 -27.90 5.89
N HIS A 386 -5.14 -27.93 7.17
CA HIS A 386 -5.75 -28.89 8.07
C HIS A 386 -7.26 -28.62 8.16
N LYS A 387 -8.07 -29.57 7.71
CA LYS A 387 -9.53 -29.49 7.86
C LYS A 387 -9.87 -29.79 9.31
N HIS A 388 -9.98 -28.74 10.12
CA HIS A 388 -10.54 -28.84 11.47
C HIS A 388 -12.02 -29.20 11.30
N GLY A 389 -12.40 -30.44 11.65
CA GLY A 389 -13.79 -30.88 11.58
C GLY A 389 -14.70 -29.89 12.31
N SER A 390 -15.74 -29.39 11.62
CA SER A 390 -16.71 -28.48 12.21
C SER A 390 -17.61 -29.25 13.18
N PRO A 391 -17.98 -28.66 14.33
CA PRO A 391 -19.18 -29.11 15.02
C PRO A 391 -20.35 -28.90 14.05
N GLN A 392 -21.14 -29.94 13.80
CA GLN A 392 -22.32 -29.88 12.95
C GLN A 392 -23.19 -28.66 13.32
N LYS A 393 -23.14 -27.59 12.52
CA LYS A 393 -24.29 -26.71 12.37
C LYS A 393 -25.37 -27.56 11.73
N GLN A 394 -26.36 -28.01 12.50
CA GLN A 394 -27.63 -28.46 11.95
C GLN A 394 -28.14 -27.32 11.05
N MET A 395 -28.03 -27.52 9.74
CA MET A 395 -28.75 -26.72 8.78
C MET A 395 -30.24 -27.01 9.00
N VAL A 396 -30.92 -26.09 9.65
CA VAL A 396 -32.37 -26.01 9.56
C VAL A 396 -32.65 -25.52 8.14
N GLU A 397 -32.99 -26.45 7.26
CA GLU A 397 -33.59 -26.13 5.96
C GLU A 397 -34.96 -25.50 6.22
N THR A 398 -35.04 -24.18 6.10
CA THR A 398 -36.34 -23.51 5.99
C THR A 398 -36.67 -23.39 4.51
N VAL A 399 -37.48 -24.32 4.02
CA VAL A 399 -38.22 -24.16 2.76
C VAL A 399 -39.26 -23.06 2.99
N ALA A 400 -39.16 -21.96 2.23
CA ALA A 400 -40.26 -21.02 2.07
C ALA A 400 -40.86 -21.24 0.68
N VAL A 401 -42.18 -21.49 0.68
CA VAL A 401 -43.05 -21.62 -0.51
C VAL A 401 -43.17 -20.29 -1.23
#